data_AF-A0A9D0RC17-F1
#
_entry.id   AF-A0A9D0RC17-F1
#
_cell.length_a   1.000
_cell.length_b   1.000
_cell.length_c   1.000
_cell.angle_alpha   90.00
_cell.angle_beta   90.00
_cell.angle_gamma   90.00
#
_symmetry.space_group_name_H-M   'P 1'
#
loop_
_entity.id
_entity.type
_entity.pdbx_description
1 polymer ?
#
loop_
_entity_poly.entity_id
_entity_poly.type
_entity_poly.pdbx_seq_one_letter_code
_entity_poly.pdbx_strand_id
1 'polypeptide(L)'
;MGWKFDNPLYSLADEEENKRNLALWEEEKYGGLWEGNNRLPYPLTYLIGLVILTAFLITMPIWGQRPTVALYAPMVDLMDSPEVQRMKSPEEKMAYLTQRAMEVMEASDDSRLPGLLERHPIGWYDLQLIADQVREIQSAGGPHGLDEYNIVGDQVQLSNYEGNVRPDGVRERKQPWWDRGFTIDVFYVSYFCLAMVLVCKRLPHFSQKPDMSKATT
;
A
#
# COMPACT_ATOMS: atom_id res chain seq x y z
N MET A 1 19.69 -12.50 -26.75
CA MET A 1 18.78 -12.67 -25.61
C MET A 1 17.39 -12.94 -26.19
N GLY A 2 17.10 -14.20 -26.50
CA GLY A 2 15.81 -14.59 -27.08
C GLY A 2 14.73 -14.73 -26.02
N TRP A 3 13.47 -14.56 -26.41
CA TRP A 3 12.32 -14.97 -25.61
C TRP A 3 11.74 -16.24 -26.24
N LYS A 4 11.68 -17.34 -25.48
CA LYS A 4 11.05 -18.58 -25.94
C LYS A 4 9.62 -18.67 -25.45
N PHE A 5 8.66 -18.71 -26.36
CA PHE A 5 7.23 -18.75 -26.03
C PHE A 5 6.54 -20.08 -26.36
N ASP A 6 7.27 -21.08 -26.85
CA ASP A 6 6.70 -22.39 -27.22
C ASP A 6 6.23 -23.18 -25.99
N ASN A 7 6.92 -23.02 -24.86
CA ASN A 7 6.55 -23.62 -23.57
C ASN A 7 6.95 -22.69 -22.40
N PRO A 8 6.24 -21.57 -22.23
CA PRO A 8 6.66 -20.48 -21.34
C PRO A 8 6.59 -20.87 -19.85
N LEU A 9 5.80 -21.88 -19.51
CA LEU A 9 5.73 -22.43 -18.16
C LEU A 9 6.87 -23.42 -17.86
N TYR A 10 7.61 -23.88 -18.87
CA TYR A 10 8.77 -24.73 -18.71
C TYR A 10 10.06 -23.91 -18.65
N SER A 11 10.34 -23.12 -19.68
CA SER A 11 11.51 -22.23 -19.74
C SER A 11 11.26 -21.09 -20.72
N LEU A 12 11.76 -19.90 -20.39
CA LEU A 12 11.75 -18.70 -21.23
C LEU A 12 13.12 -18.40 -21.85
N ALA A 13 14.17 -19.11 -21.43
CA ALA A 13 15.52 -18.95 -21.95
C ALA A 13 15.72 -19.76 -23.25
N ASP A 14 16.54 -19.22 -24.13
CA ASP A 14 17.02 -19.96 -25.30
C ASP A 14 18.05 -21.05 -24.88
N GLU A 15 18.35 -21.99 -25.77
CA GLU A 15 19.26 -23.10 -25.46
C GLU A 15 20.70 -22.63 -25.20
N GLU A 16 21.13 -21.56 -25.85
CA GLU A 16 22.46 -20.98 -25.67
C GLU A 16 22.61 -20.31 -24.31
N GLU A 17 21.60 -19.54 -23.88
CA GLU A 17 21.50 -18.89 -22.58
C GLU A 17 21.49 -19.95 -21.46
N ASN A 18 20.73 -21.03 -21.63
CA ASN A 18 20.74 -22.15 -20.67
C ASN A 18 22.11 -22.81 -20.56
N LYS A 19 22.78 -23.11 -21.70
CA LYS A 19 24.13 -23.70 -21.69
C LYS A 19 25.16 -22.79 -21.03
N ARG A 20 25.12 -21.49 -21.34
CA ARG A 20 26.00 -20.49 -20.73
C ARG A 20 25.78 -20.38 -19.22
N ASN A 21 24.53 -20.35 -18.77
CA ASN A 21 24.20 -20.26 -17.35
C ASN A 21 24.62 -21.53 -16.59
N LEU A 22 24.46 -22.71 -17.19
CA LEU A 22 24.96 -23.96 -16.61
C LEU A 22 26.49 -24.00 -16.53
N ALA A 23 27.19 -23.55 -17.57
CA ALA A 23 28.66 -23.45 -17.55
C ALA A 23 29.13 -22.51 -16.43
N LEU A 24 28.49 -21.34 -16.28
CA LEU A 24 28.77 -20.41 -15.18
C LEU A 24 28.59 -21.11 -13.81
N TRP A 25 27.49 -21.84 -13.62
CA TRP A 25 27.22 -22.57 -12.37
C TRP A 25 28.21 -23.72 -12.11
N GLU A 26 28.75 -24.34 -13.15
CA GLU A 26 29.79 -25.37 -13.04
C GLU A 26 31.15 -24.75 -12.68
N GLU A 27 31.42 -23.50 -13.08
CA GLU A 27 32.67 -22.77 -12.84
C GLU A 27 32.69 -22.04 -11.48
N GLU A 28 31.56 -21.53 -10.99
CA GLU A 28 31.48 -20.73 -9.77
C GLU A 28 31.54 -21.58 -8.48
N LYS A 29 32.68 -21.54 -7.78
CA LYS A 29 32.83 -22.03 -6.39
C LYS A 29 32.51 -20.91 -5.39
N TYR A 30 31.35 -20.96 -4.76
CA TYR A 30 31.03 -20.09 -3.63
C TYR A 30 31.73 -20.58 -2.35
N GLY A 31 33.04 -20.36 -2.24
CA GLY A 31 33.81 -20.68 -1.04
C GLY A 31 33.87 -22.17 -0.68
N GLY A 32 33.75 -23.06 -1.68
CA GLY A 32 33.71 -24.52 -1.48
C GLY A 32 32.30 -25.08 -1.23
N LEU A 33 31.27 -24.23 -1.21
CA LEU A 33 29.88 -24.63 -1.19
C LEU A 33 29.29 -24.63 -2.60
N TRP A 34 28.42 -25.60 -2.85
CA TRP A 34 27.78 -25.85 -4.14
C TRP A 34 26.28 -25.62 -4.04
N GLU A 35 25.71 -24.99 -5.06
CA GLU A 35 24.25 -24.82 -5.16
C GLU A 35 23.67 -25.82 -6.16
N GLY A 36 22.74 -26.67 -5.69
CA GLY A 36 22.03 -27.59 -6.56
C GLY A 36 20.87 -26.90 -7.26
N ASN A 37 20.65 -27.17 -8.55
CA ASN A 37 19.48 -26.71 -9.29
C ASN A 37 18.22 -27.53 -8.95
N ASN A 38 17.82 -27.56 -7.68
CA ASN A 38 16.67 -28.30 -7.20
C ASN A 38 15.45 -27.41 -7.11
N ARG A 39 14.29 -27.96 -7.46
CA ARG A 39 13.01 -27.28 -7.18
C ARG A 39 12.83 -27.15 -5.67
N LEU A 40 12.21 -26.06 -5.25
CA LEU A 40 11.70 -25.95 -3.89
C LEU A 40 10.67 -27.07 -3.64
N PRO A 41 10.69 -27.70 -2.46
CA PRO A 41 9.64 -28.61 -2.04
C PRO A 41 8.26 -27.95 -2.16
N TYR A 42 7.26 -28.69 -2.66
CA TYR A 42 5.90 -28.18 -2.81
C TYR A 42 5.33 -27.59 -1.51
N PRO A 43 5.48 -28.21 -0.33
CA PRO A 43 4.97 -27.63 0.91
C PRO A 43 5.52 -26.22 1.20
N LEU A 44 6.81 -25.99 0.95
CA LEU A 44 7.42 -24.67 1.13
C LEU A 44 6.92 -23.67 0.10
N THR A 45 6.70 -24.11 -1.14
CA THR A 45 6.12 -23.25 -2.19
C THR A 45 4.70 -22.80 -1.84
N TYR A 46 3.87 -23.73 -1.34
CA TYR A 46 2.53 -23.40 -0.85
C TYR A 46 2.56 -22.48 0.36
N LEU A 47 3.49 -22.72 1.29
CA LEU A 47 3.67 -21.86 2.47
C LEU A 47 4.04 -20.43 2.07
N ILE A 48 4.95 -20.24 1.10
CA ILE A 48 5.29 -18.91 0.59
C ILE A 48 4.06 -18.23 -0.01
N GLY A 49 3.28 -18.93 -0.83
CA GLY A 49 2.03 -18.40 -1.38
C GLY A 49 1.03 -18.00 -0.30
N LEU A 50 0.89 -18.83 0.75
CA LEU A 50 0.05 -18.54 1.90
C LEU A 50 0.54 -17.32 2.68
N VAL A 51 1.84 -17.17 2.88
CA VAL A 51 2.44 -16.01 3.56
C VAL A 51 2.16 -14.73 2.77
N ILE A 52 2.36 -14.74 1.44
CA ILE A 52 2.04 -13.58 0.58
C ILE A 52 0.56 -13.23 0.69
N LEU A 53 -0.32 -14.23 0.57
CA LEU A 53 -1.77 -14.02 0.69
C LEU A 53 -2.16 -13.49 2.08
N THR A 54 -1.60 -14.07 3.14
CA THR A 54 -1.89 -13.69 4.53
C THR A 54 -1.40 -12.29 4.82
N ALA A 55 -0.17 -11.96 4.41
CA ALA A 55 0.38 -10.62 4.53
C ALA A 55 -0.56 -9.62 3.86
N PHE A 56 -0.96 -9.90 2.62
CA PHE A 56 -1.87 -9.06 1.85
C PHE A 56 -3.25 -8.89 2.50
N LEU A 57 -3.83 -9.96 3.06
CA LEU A 57 -5.11 -9.91 3.77
C LEU A 57 -5.03 -9.17 5.12
N ILE A 58 -3.91 -9.25 5.83
CA ILE A 58 -3.71 -8.52 7.10
C ILE A 58 -3.42 -7.04 6.83
N THR A 59 -2.73 -6.73 5.73
CA THR A 59 -2.40 -5.34 5.36
C THR A 59 -3.56 -4.60 4.71
N MET A 60 -4.66 -5.27 4.34
CA MET A 60 -5.92 -4.61 4.01
C MET A 60 -6.57 -3.98 5.26
N PRO A 61 -6.97 -2.69 5.27
CA PRO A 61 -6.61 -1.54 4.44
C PRO A 61 -5.71 -0.58 5.25
N ILE A 62 -4.54 -1.08 5.67
CA ILE A 62 -3.64 -0.38 6.60
C ILE A 62 -2.74 0.60 5.83
N TRP A 63 -2.44 0.33 4.57
CA TRP A 63 -1.46 1.08 3.79
C TRP A 63 -2.11 1.85 2.63
N GLY A 64 -1.88 3.16 2.58
CA GLY A 64 -2.34 4.03 1.48
C GLY A 64 -3.64 4.79 1.75
N GLN A 65 -4.31 4.55 2.87
CA GLN A 65 -5.45 5.38 3.26
C GLN A 65 -4.98 6.81 3.57
N ARG A 66 -5.57 7.79 2.87
CA ARG A 66 -5.37 9.22 3.16
C ARG A 66 -6.45 9.68 4.16
N PRO A 67 -6.10 10.53 5.14
CA PRO A 67 -7.10 11.12 6.00
C PRO A 67 -7.96 12.09 5.19
N THR A 68 -9.28 12.01 5.39
CA THR A 68 -10.25 12.91 4.76
C THR A 68 -10.46 14.14 5.63
N VAL A 69 -10.90 15.26 5.04
CA VAL A 69 -11.24 16.48 5.79
C VAL A 69 -12.26 16.23 6.89
N ALA A 70 -13.25 15.36 6.62
CA ALA A 70 -14.25 14.97 7.61
C ALA A 70 -13.66 14.45 8.94
N LEU A 71 -12.44 13.89 8.91
CA LEU A 71 -11.77 13.35 10.10
C LEU A 71 -11.34 14.47 11.07
N TYR A 72 -10.92 15.63 10.55
CA TYR A 72 -10.40 16.72 11.38
C TYR A 72 -11.35 17.91 11.49
N ALA A 73 -12.45 17.93 10.74
CA ALA A 73 -13.49 18.95 10.84
C ALA A 73 -13.93 19.24 12.30
N PRO A 74 -14.20 18.23 13.16
CA PRO A 74 -14.55 18.48 14.56
C PRO A 74 -13.45 19.19 15.36
N MET A 75 -12.17 18.94 15.01
CA MET A 75 -11.05 19.61 15.66
C MET A 75 -10.93 21.07 15.21
N VAL A 76 -11.11 21.32 13.91
CA VAL A 76 -11.07 22.67 13.33
C VAL A 76 -12.21 23.54 13.88
N ASP A 77 -13.40 22.97 14.06
CA ASP A 77 -14.57 23.65 14.64
C ASP A 77 -14.32 24.10 16.09
N LEU A 78 -13.57 23.31 16.86
CA LEU A 78 -13.24 23.59 18.26
C LEU A 78 -11.94 24.37 18.43
N MET A 79 -11.16 24.56 17.37
CA MET A 79 -9.82 25.16 17.46
C MET A 79 -9.83 26.58 18.03
N ASP A 80 -10.88 27.35 17.73
CA ASP A 80 -11.06 28.74 18.20
C ASP A 80 -11.86 28.84 19.50
N SER A 81 -12.20 27.71 20.13
CA SER A 81 -12.97 27.73 21.36
C SER A 81 -12.19 28.38 22.50
N PRO A 82 -12.85 29.11 23.43
CA PRO A 82 -12.18 29.73 24.56
C PRO A 82 -11.40 28.73 25.42
N GLU A 83 -11.84 27.47 25.48
CA GLU A 83 -11.17 26.38 26.19
C GLU A 83 -9.81 26.07 25.57
N VAL A 84 -9.74 25.89 24.25
CA VAL A 84 -8.50 25.59 23.52
C VAL A 84 -7.55 26.79 23.52
N GLN A 85 -8.08 28.00 23.38
CA GLN A 85 -7.27 29.23 23.38
C GLN A 85 -6.63 29.53 24.74
N ARG A 86 -7.21 29.03 25.84
CA ARG A 86 -6.64 29.16 27.20
C ARG A 86 -5.48 28.20 27.48
N MET A 87 -5.34 27.14 26.69
CA MET A 87 -4.27 26.16 26.85
C MET A 87 -2.95 26.72 26.32
N LYS A 88 -1.85 26.46 27.02
CA LYS A 88 -0.55 27.08 26.72
C LYS A 88 0.28 26.26 25.74
N SER A 89 0.26 24.94 25.86
CA SER A 89 1.08 24.07 25.03
C SER A 89 0.30 23.53 23.82
N PRO A 90 0.94 23.41 22.64
CA PRO A 90 0.37 22.74 21.48
C PRO A 90 -0.08 21.30 21.79
N GLU A 91 0.64 20.60 22.67
CA GLU A 91 0.36 19.24 23.07
C GLU A 91 -0.93 19.14 23.89
N GLU A 92 -1.15 20.06 24.85
CA GLU A 92 -2.41 20.14 25.62
C GLU A 92 -3.60 20.42 24.71
N LYS A 93 -3.44 21.35 23.77
CA LYS A 93 -4.48 21.69 22.78
C LYS A 93 -4.86 20.46 21.96
N MET A 94 -3.88 19.75 21.41
CA MET A 94 -4.14 18.57 20.60
C MET A 94 -4.69 17.41 21.40
N ALA A 95 -4.26 17.20 22.64
CA ALA A 95 -4.84 16.17 23.51
C ALA A 95 -6.33 16.43 23.73
N TYR A 96 -6.71 17.67 24.03
CA TYR A 96 -8.10 18.06 24.21
C TYR A 96 -8.92 17.90 22.91
N LEU A 97 -8.41 18.42 21.79
CA LEU A 97 -9.08 18.32 20.50
C LEU A 97 -9.25 16.87 20.02
N THR A 98 -8.23 16.04 20.21
CA THR A 98 -8.27 14.61 19.88
C THR A 98 -9.28 13.88 20.74
N GLN A 99 -9.33 14.16 22.04
CA GLN A 99 -10.34 13.59 22.93
C GLN A 99 -11.75 13.96 22.46
N ARG A 100 -12.03 15.23 22.17
CA ARG A 100 -13.35 15.69 21.72
C ARG A 100 -13.73 15.12 20.35
N ALA A 101 -12.78 15.07 19.43
CA ALA A 101 -12.99 14.44 18.13
C ALA A 101 -13.30 12.95 18.29
N MET A 102 -12.61 12.25 19.19
CA MET A 102 -12.88 10.85 19.50
C MET A 102 -14.30 10.64 20.04
N GLU A 103 -14.74 11.47 20.99
CA GLU A 103 -16.11 11.42 21.55
C GLU A 103 -17.18 11.59 20.44
N VAL A 104 -16.96 12.53 19.51
CA VAL A 104 -17.86 12.74 18.36
C VAL A 104 -17.86 11.53 17.41
N MET A 105 -16.70 10.92 17.18
CA MET A 105 -16.56 9.77 16.30
C MET A 105 -17.13 8.48 16.90
N GLU A 106 -16.98 8.26 18.20
CA GLU A 106 -17.58 7.13 18.92
C GLU A 106 -19.11 7.22 18.97
N ALA A 107 -19.66 8.44 18.97
CA ALA A 107 -21.09 8.69 18.88
C ALA A 107 -21.65 8.60 17.44
N SER A 108 -20.79 8.44 16.42
CA SER A 108 -21.19 8.32 15.02
C SER A 108 -21.67 6.90 14.68
N ASP A 109 -22.52 6.78 13.67
CA ASP A 109 -22.94 5.49 13.13
C ASP A 109 -21.78 4.71 12.45
N ASP A 110 -20.67 5.38 12.12
CA ASP A 110 -19.48 4.75 11.54
C ASP A 110 -18.44 4.38 12.60
N SER A 111 -18.50 3.13 13.07
CA SER A 111 -17.60 2.56 14.08
C SER A 111 -16.11 2.54 13.70
N ARG A 112 -15.76 2.87 12.45
CA ARG A 112 -14.37 2.87 11.98
C ARG A 112 -13.66 4.20 12.25
N LEU A 113 -14.41 5.29 12.44
CA LEU A 113 -13.86 6.64 12.59
C LEU A 113 -12.86 6.76 13.74
N PRO A 114 -13.11 6.19 14.95
CA PRO A 114 -12.14 6.23 16.05
C PRO A 114 -10.77 5.66 15.66
N GLY A 115 -10.76 4.44 15.11
CA GLY A 115 -9.52 3.80 14.67
C GLY A 115 -8.88 4.49 13.45
N LEU A 116 -9.61 5.29 12.68
CA LEU A 116 -9.03 6.13 11.64
C LEU A 116 -8.30 7.34 12.23
N LEU A 117 -8.87 7.98 13.23
CA LEU A 117 -8.22 9.10 13.91
C LEU A 117 -6.92 8.66 14.59
N GLU A 118 -6.94 7.50 15.26
CA GLU A 118 -5.74 6.92 15.88
C GLU A 118 -4.61 6.64 14.89
N ARG A 119 -4.95 6.21 13.67
CA ARG A 119 -3.96 5.92 12.61
C ARG A 119 -3.45 7.16 11.89
N HIS A 120 -4.15 8.28 12.01
CA HIS A 120 -3.81 9.53 11.34
C HIS A 120 -3.71 10.69 12.35
N PRO A 121 -2.76 10.62 13.31
CA PRO A 121 -2.54 11.73 14.23
C PRO A 121 -2.08 12.96 13.44
N ILE A 122 -2.57 14.13 13.85
CA ILE A 122 -2.19 15.43 13.28
C ILE A 122 -1.56 16.28 14.38
N GLY A 123 -0.55 17.08 14.04
CA GLY A 123 0.04 18.05 14.95
C GLY A 123 -0.78 19.34 15.01
N TRP A 124 -0.57 20.14 16.07
CA TRP A 124 -1.22 21.44 16.22
C TRP A 124 -0.95 22.36 15.02
N TYR A 125 0.31 22.50 14.62
CA TYR A 125 0.69 23.39 13.52
C TYR A 125 0.16 22.90 12.18
N ASP A 126 0.16 21.59 11.93
CA ASP A 126 -0.40 21.00 10.71
C ASP A 126 -1.92 21.25 10.63
N LEU A 127 -2.62 21.10 11.76
CA LEU A 127 -4.04 21.42 11.86
C LEU A 127 -4.31 22.89 11.52
N GLN A 128 -3.45 23.81 12.01
CA GLN A 128 -3.56 25.23 11.68
C GLN A 128 -3.35 25.51 10.18
N LEU A 129 -2.43 24.80 9.52
CA LEU A 129 -2.16 24.97 8.08
C LEU A 129 -3.36 24.59 7.21
N ILE A 130 -4.09 23.54 7.60
CA ILE A 130 -5.25 23.08 6.84
C ILE A 130 -6.57 23.75 7.27
N ALA A 131 -6.62 24.38 8.45
CA ALA A 131 -7.86 24.86 9.07
C ALA A 131 -8.70 25.77 8.15
N ASP A 132 -8.06 26.73 7.50
CA ASP A 132 -8.77 27.67 6.63
C ASP A 132 -9.35 26.98 5.39
N GLN A 133 -8.61 26.03 4.81
CA GLN A 133 -9.10 25.21 3.68
C GLN A 133 -10.27 24.33 4.11
N VAL A 134 -10.22 23.75 5.32
CA VAL A 134 -11.33 22.96 5.88
C VAL A 134 -12.58 23.81 6.04
N ARG A 135 -12.45 25.01 6.61
CA ARG A 135 -13.56 25.95 6.81
C ARG A 135 -14.14 26.45 5.49
N GLU A 136 -13.28 26.71 4.50
CA GLU A 136 -13.71 27.09 3.16
C GLU A 136 -14.59 25.98 2.57
N ILE A 137 -14.16 24.71 2.65
CA ILE A 137 -14.95 23.59 2.12
C ILE A 137 -16.26 23.39 2.92
N GLN A 138 -16.23 23.52 4.25
CA GLN A 138 -17.43 23.44 5.09
C GLN A 138 -18.44 24.54 4.73
N SER A 139 -17.97 25.77 4.48
CA SER A 139 -18.82 26.93 4.21
C SER A 139 -19.27 27.07 2.76
N ALA A 140 -18.45 26.62 1.80
CA ALA A 140 -18.72 26.73 0.37
C ALA A 140 -19.96 25.91 -0.04
N GLY A 141 -20.35 24.89 0.75
CA GLY A 141 -21.52 24.06 0.46
C GLY A 141 -21.48 23.44 -0.95
N GLY A 142 -20.27 23.20 -1.45
CA GLY A 142 -20.04 22.72 -2.81
C GLY A 142 -20.65 21.34 -3.06
N PRO A 143 -20.62 20.85 -4.32
CA PRO A 143 -21.24 19.58 -4.68
C PRO A 143 -20.55 18.35 -4.06
N HIS A 144 -19.39 18.54 -3.42
CA HIS A 144 -18.59 17.49 -2.79
C HIS A 144 -18.60 17.66 -1.27
N GLY A 145 -18.83 16.55 -0.55
CA GLY A 145 -18.79 16.52 0.91
C GLY A 145 -17.37 16.51 1.48
N LEU A 146 -17.22 16.72 2.79
CA LEU A 146 -15.93 16.70 3.48
C LEU A 146 -15.20 15.35 3.40
N ASP A 147 -15.93 14.27 3.12
CA ASP A 147 -15.41 12.91 2.94
C ASP A 147 -14.83 12.67 1.53
N GLU A 148 -15.00 13.62 0.62
CA GLU A 148 -14.46 13.58 -0.74
C GLU A 148 -13.14 14.35 -0.89
N TYR A 149 -12.73 15.09 0.13
CA TYR A 149 -11.46 15.81 0.17
C TYR A 149 -10.44 15.07 1.03
N ASN A 150 -9.25 14.84 0.48
CA ASN A 150 -8.11 14.27 1.19
C ASN A 150 -7.18 15.37 1.65
N ILE A 151 -6.49 15.11 2.76
CA ILE A 151 -5.38 15.94 3.22
C ILE A 151 -4.08 15.30 2.74
N VAL A 152 -3.28 16.11 2.05
CA VAL A 152 -2.01 15.72 1.44
C VAL A 152 -0.97 16.76 1.84
N GLY A 153 -0.22 16.46 2.90
CA GLY A 153 0.71 17.42 3.49
C GLY A 153 -0.05 18.62 4.07
N ASP A 154 0.28 19.82 3.59
CA ASP A 154 -0.31 21.09 3.97
C ASP A 154 -1.55 21.49 3.14
N GLN A 155 -1.97 20.62 2.22
CA GLN A 155 -3.04 20.93 1.26
C GLN A 155 -4.24 20.01 1.41
N VAL A 156 -5.41 20.59 1.17
CA VAL A 156 -6.67 19.88 1.01
C VAL A 156 -6.98 19.75 -0.48
N GLN A 157 -7.10 18.52 -0.97
CA GLN A 157 -7.34 18.25 -2.38
C GLN A 157 -8.53 17.33 -2.56
N LEU A 158 -9.30 17.56 -3.63
CA LEU A 158 -10.38 16.67 -4.02
C LEU A 158 -9.80 15.28 -4.34
N SER A 159 -10.48 14.24 -3.90
CA SER A 159 -10.07 12.87 -4.14
C SER A 159 -10.06 12.55 -5.64
N ASN A 160 -8.99 11.88 -6.09
CA ASN A 160 -8.83 11.45 -7.49
C ASN A 160 -9.69 10.24 -7.87
N TYR A 161 -10.58 9.77 -6.98
CA TYR A 161 -11.46 8.65 -7.26
C TYR A 161 -12.62 9.10 -8.15
N GLU A 162 -13.03 8.26 -9.11
CA GLU A 162 -14.15 8.55 -10.00
C GLU A 162 -15.22 7.47 -9.85
N GLY A 163 -16.08 7.66 -8.85
CA GLY A 163 -17.19 6.77 -8.55
C GLY A 163 -18.41 6.99 -9.43
N ASN A 164 -19.56 6.57 -8.89
CA ASN A 164 -20.84 6.67 -9.58
C ASN A 164 -21.24 8.13 -9.83
N VAL A 165 -22.03 8.34 -10.88
CA VAL A 165 -22.68 9.63 -11.14
C VAL A 165 -23.87 9.74 -10.20
N ARG A 166 -23.90 10.78 -9.40
CA ARG A 166 -24.99 11.11 -8.48
C ARG A 166 -26.20 11.66 -9.25
N PRO A 167 -27.39 11.72 -8.61
CA PRO A 167 -28.60 12.27 -9.24
C PRO A 167 -28.47 13.73 -9.72
N ASP A 168 -27.54 14.49 -9.16
CA ASP A 168 -27.20 15.86 -9.54
C ASP A 168 -26.25 15.96 -10.76
N GLY A 169 -25.83 14.82 -11.32
CA GLY A 169 -24.89 14.75 -12.44
C GLY A 169 -23.42 14.85 -12.06
N VAL A 170 -23.10 15.01 -10.76
CA VAL A 170 -21.72 15.11 -10.26
C VAL A 170 -21.17 13.70 -10.00
N ARG A 171 -19.88 13.48 -10.25
CA ARG A 171 -19.21 12.21 -9.91
C ARG A 171 -18.87 12.16 -8.43
N GLU A 172 -19.22 11.07 -7.77
CA GLU A 172 -18.76 10.76 -6.42
C GLU A 172 -17.23 10.58 -6.39
N ARG A 173 -16.56 11.32 -5.51
CA ARG A 173 -15.10 11.23 -5.33
C ARG A 173 -14.70 10.43 -4.10
N LYS A 174 -15.63 9.74 -3.46
CA LYS A 174 -15.40 8.96 -2.24
C LYS A 174 -14.87 7.57 -2.56
N GLN A 175 -13.68 7.24 -2.04
CA GLN A 175 -13.13 5.89 -2.16
C GLN A 175 -13.97 4.89 -1.33
N PRO A 176 -14.32 3.72 -1.89
CA PRO A 176 -15.03 2.71 -1.13
C PRO A 176 -14.11 2.14 -0.06
N TRP A 177 -14.70 1.63 1.02
CA TRP A 177 -13.95 1.18 2.19
C TRP A 177 -12.96 0.04 1.90
N TRP A 178 -13.21 -0.75 0.86
CA TRP A 178 -12.36 -1.85 0.43
C TRP A 178 -11.21 -1.42 -0.48
N ASP A 179 -11.28 -0.23 -1.10
CA ASP A 179 -10.31 0.27 -2.07
C ASP A 179 -9.52 1.48 -1.56
N ARG A 180 -8.89 1.32 -0.40
CA ARG A 180 -8.05 2.36 0.23
C ARG A 180 -6.56 2.08 0.07
N GLY A 181 -6.15 1.69 -1.14
CA GLY A 181 -4.79 1.22 -1.44
C GLY A 181 -4.75 -0.21 -1.98
N PHE A 182 -5.84 -0.96 -1.83
CA PHE A 182 -5.95 -2.34 -2.30
C PHE A 182 -5.66 -2.49 -3.79
N THR A 183 -6.27 -1.68 -4.65
CA THR A 183 -6.03 -1.76 -6.09
C THR A 183 -4.56 -1.56 -6.44
N ILE A 184 -3.90 -0.60 -5.77
CA ILE A 184 -2.47 -0.33 -5.97
C ILE A 184 -1.62 -1.52 -5.51
N ASP A 185 -1.93 -2.09 -4.35
CA ASP A 185 -1.21 -3.25 -3.81
C ASP A 185 -1.34 -4.48 -4.72
N VAL A 186 -2.52 -4.74 -5.29
CA VAL A 186 -2.72 -5.83 -6.27
C VAL A 186 -1.77 -5.65 -7.46
N PHE A 187 -1.61 -4.43 -7.98
CA PHE A 187 -0.71 -4.17 -9.10
C PHE A 187 0.74 -4.44 -8.74
N TYR A 188 1.22 -3.95 -7.59
CA TYR A 188 2.62 -4.16 -7.18
C TYR A 188 2.92 -5.63 -6.88
N VAL A 189 2.03 -6.34 -6.18
CA VAL A 189 2.20 -7.76 -5.88
C VAL A 189 2.16 -8.59 -7.16
N SER A 190 1.20 -8.32 -8.05
CA SER A 190 1.10 -9.03 -9.34
C SER A 190 2.33 -8.78 -10.21
N TYR A 191 2.80 -7.54 -10.26
CA TYR A 191 4.03 -7.18 -10.96
C TYR A 191 5.24 -7.90 -10.39
N PHE A 192 5.41 -7.90 -9.06
CA PHE A 192 6.50 -8.62 -8.39
C PHE A 192 6.44 -10.12 -8.69
N CYS A 193 5.28 -10.76 -8.54
CA CYS A 193 5.11 -12.18 -8.86
C CYS A 193 5.43 -12.48 -10.32
N LEU A 194 4.96 -11.65 -11.26
CA LEU A 194 5.26 -11.80 -12.68
C LEU A 194 6.76 -11.66 -12.94
N ALA A 195 7.40 -10.63 -12.41
CA ALA A 195 8.85 -10.41 -12.55
C ALA A 195 9.64 -11.60 -12.00
N MET A 196 9.28 -12.12 -10.82
CA MET A 196 9.91 -13.31 -10.25
C MET A 196 9.71 -14.55 -11.11
N VAL A 197 8.50 -14.78 -11.64
CA VAL A 197 8.26 -15.88 -12.59
C VAL A 197 9.15 -15.75 -13.82
N LEU A 198 9.26 -14.54 -14.39
CA LEU A 198 10.11 -14.28 -15.53
C LEU A 198 11.58 -14.59 -15.22
N VAL A 199 12.11 -14.08 -14.10
CA VAL A 199 13.50 -14.35 -13.68
C VAL A 199 13.72 -15.86 -13.48
N CYS A 200 12.85 -16.53 -12.71
CA CYS A 200 13.00 -17.96 -12.43
C CYS A 200 12.89 -18.82 -13.69
N LYS A 201 12.02 -18.46 -14.65
CA LYS A 201 11.85 -19.22 -15.89
C LYS A 201 12.95 -18.96 -16.91
N ARG A 202 13.78 -17.94 -16.73
CA ARG A 202 15.01 -17.72 -17.51
C ARG A 202 16.22 -18.49 -16.96
N LEU A 203 16.14 -19.06 -15.77
CA LEU A 203 17.16 -19.97 -15.27
C LEU A 203 17.03 -21.36 -15.93
N PRO A 204 18.13 -22.14 -16.00
CA PRO A 204 18.07 -23.52 -16.46
C PRO A 204 17.01 -24.33 -15.72
N HIS A 205 16.17 -25.04 -16.47
CA HIS A 205 15.10 -25.84 -15.88
C HIS A 205 15.67 -26.86 -14.87
N PHE A 206 14.98 -27.09 -13.75
CA PHE A 206 15.48 -27.95 -12.64
C PHE A 206 15.80 -29.41 -13.03
N SER A 207 15.36 -29.86 -14.22
CA SER A 207 15.75 -31.16 -14.78
C SER A 207 17.18 -31.18 -15.31
N GLN A 208 17.73 -30.01 -15.64
CA GLN A 208 19.12 -29.84 -16.05
C GLN A 208 19.95 -29.54 -14.80
N LYS A 209 20.80 -30.49 -14.42
CA LYS A 209 21.71 -30.35 -13.28
C LYS A 209 23.08 -29.94 -13.77
N PRO A 210 23.76 -29.00 -13.09
CA PRO A 210 25.18 -28.75 -13.36
C PRO A 210 26.00 -30.01 -13.07
N ASP A 211 27.01 -30.26 -13.91
CA ASP A 211 27.98 -31.33 -13.70
C ASP A 211 29.01 -30.94 -12.64
N MET A 212 28.78 -31.43 -11.43
CA MET A 212 29.60 -31.13 -10.25
C MET A 212 30.99 -31.76 -10.31
N SER A 213 31.27 -32.64 -11.29
CA SER A 213 32.59 -33.25 -11.45
C SER A 213 33.60 -32.37 -12.18
N LYS A 214 33.13 -31.37 -12.96
CA LYS A 214 34.00 -30.45 -13.71
C LYS A 214 34.64 -29.36 -12.86
N ALA A 215 34.14 -29.23 -11.64
CA ALA A 215 34.55 -28.25 -10.67
C ALA A 215 35.92 -28.51 -10.02
N THR A 216 36.59 -29.63 -10.29
CA THR A 216 37.86 -30.00 -9.66
C THR A 216 39.06 -29.33 -10.31
N THR A 217 39.13 -28.00 -10.20
CA THR A 217 40.40 -27.25 -10.13
C THR A 217 40.21 -25.96 -9.35
#